data_AF-A0A7D9JV73-F1
#
_entry.id   AF-A0A7D9JV73-F1
#
_cell.length_a   1.000
_cell.length_b   1.000
_cell.length_c   1.000
_cell.angle_alpha   90.00
_cell.angle_beta   90.00
_cell.angle_gamma   90.00
#
_symmetry.space_group_name_H-M   'P 1'
#
loop_
_entity.id
_entity.type
_entity.pdbx_description
1 polymer ?
#
loop_
_entity_poly.entity_id
_entity_poly.type
_entity_poly.pdbx_seq_one_letter_code
_entity_poly.pdbx_strand_id
1 'polypeptide(L)'
;MDDNEVDQHKDTWKFIKKHLNDMKEGEDITFDQLLVNLKLTKQNYLLAVQSSLKTPTIFLKRKPNELRINNYNAACLSAWRANMDIQFVLDVYACAIYIVSYISKAQKGMSELLRTACEEAKRGNSSIKQQVRDIGNRFLNNVEISAQEAVYIVLQLPMRKSSRQVVFINTSPPEDRVQLLKPLQEINDLEDDSDEIYASGLIKRYTKRPAKLENVSLADWAAWYDSTGKPYIKPSRELDIDNYPLETNLSGDDDNNEEEESEQKNKKRSKARVIRSVCFNKEVDSEKHYRELIMLFTSWRDEITDLLGNCASYQEHYFQVK
;
A
#
# COMPACT_ATOMS: atom_id res chain seq x y z
N MET A 1 -28.68 25.53 -1.97
CA MET A 1 -29.64 25.12 -0.93
C MET A 1 -29.12 25.70 0.36
N ASP A 2 -29.99 26.35 1.12
CA ASP A 2 -29.66 26.85 2.46
C ASP A 2 -29.35 25.66 3.37
N ASP A 3 -28.39 25.79 4.31
CA ASP A 3 -27.95 24.66 5.15
C ASP A 3 -29.11 24.07 5.97
N ASN A 4 -30.07 24.90 6.35
CA ASN A 4 -31.31 24.47 7.02
C ASN A 4 -32.22 23.60 6.15
N GLU A 5 -32.30 23.85 4.83
CA GLU A 5 -33.10 23.03 3.92
C GLU A 5 -32.46 21.65 3.72
N VAL A 6 -31.13 21.59 3.66
CA VAL A 6 -30.38 20.35 3.52
C VAL A 6 -30.61 19.44 4.73
N ASP A 7 -30.61 19.98 5.94
CA ASP A 7 -30.81 19.20 7.15
C ASP A 7 -32.25 18.67 7.28
N GLN A 8 -33.26 19.46 6.87
CA GLN A 8 -34.64 18.99 6.77
C GLN A 8 -34.79 17.80 5.79
N HIS A 9 -34.11 17.86 4.64
CA HIS A 9 -34.11 16.76 3.68
C HIS A 9 -33.39 15.51 4.21
N LYS A 10 -32.31 15.66 4.99
CA LYS A 10 -31.64 14.53 5.65
C LYS A 10 -32.54 13.85 6.68
N ASP A 11 -33.30 14.62 7.45
CA ASP A 11 -34.24 14.06 8.42
C ASP A 11 -35.42 13.38 7.72
N THR A 12 -35.90 13.95 6.63
CA THR A 12 -36.90 13.31 5.75
C THR A 12 -36.37 11.98 5.21
N TRP A 13 -35.10 11.91 4.79
CA TRP A 13 -34.47 10.66 4.35
C TRP A 13 -34.40 9.61 5.46
N LYS A 14 -34.04 9.99 6.70
CA LYS A 14 -34.05 9.08 7.85
C LYS A 14 -35.45 8.49 8.06
N PHE A 15 -36.49 9.32 7.97
CA PHE A 15 -37.88 8.88 8.07
C PHE A 15 -38.26 7.90 6.95
N ILE A 16 -37.95 8.22 5.69
CA ILE A 16 -38.17 7.32 4.53
C ILE A 16 -37.48 5.98 4.75
N LYS A 17 -36.20 5.99 5.14
CA LYS A 17 -35.40 4.78 5.36
C LYS A 17 -35.99 3.91 6.47
N LYS A 18 -36.49 4.51 7.55
CA LYS A 18 -37.19 3.79 8.62
C LYS A 18 -38.46 3.11 8.09
N HIS A 19 -39.31 3.85 7.38
CA HIS A 19 -40.55 3.32 6.81
C HIS A 19 -40.27 2.15 5.85
N LEU A 20 -39.30 2.28 4.95
CA LEU A 20 -38.90 1.21 4.04
C LEU A 20 -38.35 -0.03 4.77
N ASN A 21 -37.63 0.16 5.88
CA ASN A 21 -37.18 -0.96 6.71
C ASN A 21 -38.35 -1.65 7.43
N ASP A 22 -39.34 -0.88 7.90
CA ASP A 22 -40.53 -1.39 8.59
C ASP A 22 -41.42 -2.23 7.65
N MET A 23 -41.42 -1.92 6.35
CA MET A 23 -42.09 -2.73 5.31
C MET A 23 -41.46 -4.13 5.12
N LYS A 24 -40.29 -4.41 5.71
CA LYS A 24 -39.57 -5.70 5.65
C LYS A 24 -39.33 -6.22 4.23
N GLU A 25 -40.23 -7.06 3.73
CA GLU A 25 -40.20 -7.69 2.40
C GLU A 25 -40.78 -6.76 1.31
N GLY A 26 -41.36 -5.64 1.71
CA GLY A 26 -42.07 -4.72 0.84
C GLY A 26 -43.57 -4.97 0.83
N GLU A 27 -44.29 -4.03 0.24
CA GLU A 27 -45.74 -4.10 0.07
C GLU A 27 -46.06 -3.98 -1.42
N ASP A 28 -47.10 -4.69 -1.86
CA ASP A 28 -47.56 -4.61 -3.25
C ASP A 28 -48.35 -3.31 -3.47
N ILE A 29 -47.62 -2.20 -3.44
CA ILE A 29 -48.13 -0.84 -3.60
C ILE A 29 -47.41 -0.15 -4.77
N THR A 30 -48.07 0.84 -5.35
CA THR A 30 -47.45 1.71 -6.36
C THR A 30 -46.55 2.74 -5.69
N PHE A 31 -45.64 3.34 -6.48
CA PHE A 31 -44.81 4.45 -5.98
C PHE A 31 -45.66 5.66 -5.54
N ASP A 32 -46.78 5.92 -6.22
CA ASP A 32 -47.68 7.01 -5.83
C ASP A 32 -48.37 6.71 -4.50
N GLN A 33 -48.78 5.45 -4.26
CA GLN A 33 -49.29 5.03 -2.94
C GLN A 33 -48.24 5.21 -1.84
N LEU A 34 -46.98 4.84 -2.13
CA LEU A 34 -45.87 5.00 -1.18
C LEU A 34 -45.67 6.48 -0.83
N LEU A 35 -45.75 7.38 -1.81
CA LEU A 35 -45.67 8.83 -1.56
C LEU A 35 -46.83 9.33 -0.69
N VAL A 36 -48.05 8.84 -0.91
CA VAL A 36 -49.22 9.17 -0.07
C VAL A 36 -49.01 8.67 1.36
N ASN A 37 -48.53 7.44 1.55
CA ASN A 37 -48.24 6.86 2.87
C ASN A 37 -47.16 7.66 3.62
N LEU A 38 -46.12 8.11 2.90
CA LEU A 38 -45.06 8.95 3.43
C LEU A 38 -45.48 10.42 3.62
N LYS A 39 -46.64 10.84 3.08
CA LYS A 39 -47.10 12.24 3.02
C LYS A 39 -46.09 13.16 2.34
N LEU A 40 -45.47 12.69 1.26
CA LEU A 40 -44.45 13.42 0.52
C LEU A 40 -44.86 13.65 -0.94
N THR A 41 -44.43 14.77 -1.50
CA THR A 41 -44.44 14.96 -2.95
C THR A 41 -43.26 14.22 -3.57
N LYS A 42 -43.38 13.88 -4.87
CA LYS A 42 -42.26 13.29 -5.63
C LYS A 42 -40.99 14.14 -5.57
N GLN A 43 -41.14 15.46 -5.62
CA GLN A 43 -40.00 16.39 -5.55
C GLN A 43 -39.30 16.30 -4.18
N ASN A 44 -40.04 16.35 -3.08
CA ASN A 44 -39.46 16.25 -1.74
C ASN A 44 -38.82 14.89 -1.48
N TYR A 45 -39.40 13.81 -2.04
CA TYR A 45 -38.78 12.48 -1.99
C TYR A 45 -37.42 12.47 -2.71
N LEU A 46 -37.35 13.04 -3.92
CA LEU A 46 -36.09 13.11 -4.67
C LEU A 46 -35.04 13.96 -3.96
N LEU A 47 -35.43 15.12 -3.40
CA LEU A 47 -34.53 15.97 -2.62
C LEU A 47 -34.03 15.27 -1.35
N ALA A 48 -34.90 14.52 -0.65
CA ALA A 48 -34.51 13.72 0.49
C ALA A 48 -33.47 12.66 0.10
N VAL A 49 -33.69 11.91 -0.98
CA VAL A 49 -32.71 10.93 -1.49
C VAL A 49 -31.40 11.62 -1.84
N GLN A 50 -31.45 12.72 -2.59
CA GLN A 50 -30.25 13.49 -2.99
C GLN A 50 -29.46 14.01 -1.80
N SER A 51 -30.12 14.48 -0.73
CA SER A 51 -29.45 14.98 0.47
C SER A 51 -28.60 13.93 1.20
N SER A 52 -28.87 12.64 0.94
CA SER A 52 -28.14 11.52 1.51
C SER A 52 -26.87 11.13 0.73
N LEU A 53 -26.74 11.58 -0.52
CA LEU A 53 -25.69 11.14 -1.42
C LEU A 53 -24.44 12.01 -1.26
N LYS A 54 -23.30 11.37 -1.05
CA LYS A 54 -21.97 12.03 -1.05
C LYS A 54 -21.21 11.82 -2.36
N THR A 55 -21.59 10.80 -3.12
CA THR A 55 -20.93 10.38 -4.36
C THR A 55 -21.98 10.01 -5.39
N PRO A 56 -21.62 10.03 -6.70
CA PRO A 56 -22.48 9.48 -7.74
C PRO A 56 -22.96 8.07 -7.34
N THR A 57 -24.27 7.84 -7.42
CA THR A 57 -24.91 6.60 -6.97
C THR A 57 -26.00 6.22 -7.97
N ILE A 58 -25.97 4.98 -8.44
CA ILE A 58 -26.97 4.46 -9.38
C ILE A 58 -28.08 3.74 -8.62
N PHE A 59 -29.31 4.18 -8.85
CA PHE A 59 -30.51 3.49 -8.41
C PHE A 59 -31.18 2.83 -9.61
N LEU A 60 -31.34 1.50 -9.56
CA LEU A 60 -32.17 0.82 -10.55
C LEU A 60 -33.64 1.10 -10.25
N LYS A 61 -34.46 1.18 -11.29
CA LYS A 61 -35.91 1.31 -11.14
C LYS A 61 -36.45 0.04 -10.47
N ARG A 62 -37.04 0.20 -9.29
CA ARG A 62 -37.65 -0.88 -8.50
C ARG A 62 -39.06 -0.51 -8.10
N LYS A 63 -39.89 -1.52 -7.86
CA LYS A 63 -41.18 -1.39 -7.20
C LYS A 63 -41.03 -1.47 -5.67
N PRO A 64 -41.96 -0.91 -4.89
CA PRO A 64 -41.95 -1.01 -3.41
C PRO A 64 -41.99 -2.44 -2.84
N ASN A 65 -42.37 -3.45 -3.63
CA ASN A 65 -42.30 -4.87 -3.25
C ASN A 65 -40.96 -5.56 -3.61
N GLU A 66 -39.99 -4.83 -4.19
CA GLU A 66 -38.69 -5.37 -4.61
C GLU A 66 -37.55 -4.94 -3.67
N LEU A 67 -37.85 -4.51 -2.44
CA LEU A 67 -36.88 -3.94 -1.49
C LEU A 67 -35.73 -4.89 -1.14
N ARG A 68 -36.00 -6.21 -1.15
CA ARG A 68 -35.03 -7.26 -0.81
C ARG A 68 -34.43 -7.96 -2.02
N ILE A 69 -34.68 -7.44 -3.22
CA ILE A 69 -34.12 -8.00 -4.46
C ILE A 69 -32.79 -7.31 -4.76
N ASN A 70 -31.69 -8.04 -4.60
CA ASN A 70 -30.37 -7.58 -5.01
C ASN A 70 -30.32 -7.28 -6.51
N ASN A 71 -29.31 -6.55 -6.94
CA ASN A 71 -29.07 -6.37 -8.37
C ASN A 71 -28.58 -7.68 -8.98
N TYR A 72 -29.27 -8.11 -10.04
CA TYR A 72 -29.02 -9.40 -10.68
C TYR A 72 -29.06 -9.26 -12.20
N ASN A 73 -28.39 -10.19 -12.88
CA ASN A 73 -28.52 -10.36 -14.32
C ASN A 73 -29.49 -11.53 -14.57
N ALA A 74 -30.55 -11.31 -15.34
CA ALA A 74 -31.60 -12.32 -15.56
C ALA A 74 -31.04 -13.61 -16.21
N ALA A 75 -30.15 -13.49 -17.19
CA ALA A 75 -29.53 -14.65 -17.83
C ALA A 75 -28.65 -15.42 -16.85
N CYS A 76 -27.84 -14.73 -16.03
CA CYS A 76 -27.03 -15.36 -14.99
C CYS A 76 -27.91 -16.03 -13.93
N LEU A 77 -29.04 -15.43 -13.55
CA LEU A 77 -29.97 -16.03 -12.59
C LEU A 77 -30.59 -17.32 -13.14
N SER A 78 -31.00 -17.30 -14.40
CA SER A 78 -31.56 -18.50 -15.06
C SER A 78 -30.53 -19.63 -15.18
N ALA A 79 -29.27 -19.29 -15.47
CA ALA A 79 -28.20 -20.26 -15.65
C ALA A 79 -27.64 -20.81 -14.33
N TRP A 80 -27.34 -19.93 -13.36
CA TRP A 80 -26.67 -20.29 -12.10
C TRP A 80 -27.66 -20.55 -10.96
N ARG A 81 -28.77 -19.82 -10.89
CA ARG A 81 -29.76 -19.91 -9.80
C ARG A 81 -29.17 -19.66 -8.41
N ALA A 82 -28.19 -18.77 -8.32
CA ALA A 82 -27.58 -18.34 -7.07
C ALA A 82 -27.79 -16.83 -6.83
N ASN A 83 -27.66 -16.40 -5.57
CA ASN A 83 -27.70 -14.98 -5.23
C ASN A 83 -26.56 -14.24 -5.93
N MET A 84 -26.86 -13.04 -6.41
CA MET A 84 -25.90 -12.16 -7.07
C MET A 84 -25.93 -10.79 -6.41
N ASP A 85 -24.78 -10.11 -6.42
CA ASP A 85 -24.63 -8.73 -6.00
C ASP A 85 -23.84 -8.00 -7.09
N ILE A 86 -24.57 -7.51 -8.10
CA ILE A 86 -23.98 -6.84 -9.27
C ILE A 86 -24.12 -5.33 -9.12
N GLN A 87 -23.00 -4.60 -9.16
CA GLN A 87 -23.01 -3.15 -9.04
C GLN A 87 -22.19 -2.51 -10.15
N PHE A 88 -22.60 -1.32 -10.57
CA PHE A 88 -21.83 -0.52 -11.51
C PHE A 88 -20.60 0.05 -10.80
N VAL A 89 -19.44 -0.03 -11.48
CA VAL A 89 -18.22 0.60 -11.00
C VAL A 89 -18.23 2.07 -11.41
N LEU A 90 -18.47 2.95 -10.43
CA LEU A 90 -18.48 4.40 -10.61
C LEU A 90 -17.15 5.06 -10.29
N ASP A 91 -16.31 4.37 -9.52
CA ASP A 91 -14.98 4.81 -9.12
C ASP A 91 -14.04 3.60 -9.05
N VAL A 92 -12.89 3.71 -9.73
CA VAL A 92 -11.86 2.68 -9.79
C VAL A 92 -11.23 2.46 -8.41
N TYR A 93 -11.09 3.52 -7.60
CA TYR A 93 -10.55 3.40 -6.25
C TYR A 93 -11.53 2.68 -5.33
N ALA A 94 -12.82 3.03 -5.37
CA ALA A 94 -13.86 2.28 -4.65
C ALA A 94 -13.87 0.79 -5.03
N CYS A 95 -13.72 0.45 -6.31
CA CYS A 95 -13.61 -0.93 -6.76
C CYS A 95 -12.37 -1.64 -6.17
N ALA A 96 -11.20 -1.01 -6.22
CA ALA A 96 -9.99 -1.56 -5.63
C ALA A 96 -10.12 -1.76 -4.11
N ILE A 97 -10.69 -0.79 -3.39
CA ILE A 97 -10.95 -0.87 -1.95
C ILE A 97 -11.92 -2.02 -1.64
N TYR A 98 -12.96 -2.20 -2.46
CA TYR A 98 -13.91 -3.30 -2.30
C TYR A 98 -13.23 -4.67 -2.44
N ILE A 99 -12.42 -4.85 -3.50
CA ILE A 99 -11.66 -6.08 -3.72
C ILE A 99 -10.73 -6.35 -2.53
N VAL A 100 -9.97 -5.34 -2.08
CA VAL A 100 -9.08 -5.45 -0.93
C VAL A 100 -9.85 -5.85 0.33
N SER A 101 -10.99 -5.20 0.59
CA SER A 101 -11.83 -5.47 1.77
C SER A 101 -12.39 -6.90 1.77
N TYR A 102 -12.63 -7.47 0.59
CA TYR A 102 -13.12 -8.83 0.45
C TYR A 102 -11.99 -9.85 0.66
N ILE A 103 -10.83 -9.64 0.05
CA ILE A 103 -9.65 -10.51 0.24
C ILE A 103 -9.21 -10.48 1.71
N SER A 104 -9.21 -9.31 2.33
CA SER A 104 -8.80 -9.14 3.74
C SER A 104 -9.91 -9.47 4.73
N LYS A 105 -11.07 -9.99 4.29
CA LYS A 105 -12.24 -10.18 5.17
C LYS A 105 -11.98 -11.16 6.30
N ALA A 106 -11.26 -12.25 6.02
CA ALA A 106 -10.86 -13.24 7.01
C ALA A 106 -9.80 -12.71 8.00
N GLN A 107 -9.08 -11.66 7.63
CA GLN A 107 -7.98 -11.08 8.41
C GLN A 107 -8.40 -9.82 9.19
N LYS A 108 -9.71 -9.51 9.27
CA LYS A 108 -10.20 -8.37 10.03
C LYS A 108 -9.87 -8.55 11.52
N GLY A 109 -9.28 -7.52 12.12
CA GLY A 109 -8.89 -7.52 13.54
C GLY A 109 -7.43 -7.94 13.80
N MET A 110 -6.71 -8.43 12.78
CA MET A 110 -5.30 -8.83 12.93
C MET A 110 -4.33 -7.67 13.18
N SER A 111 -4.75 -6.42 12.91
CA SER A 111 -3.88 -5.24 13.05
C SER A 111 -3.39 -5.02 14.48
N GLU A 112 -4.26 -5.24 15.48
CA GLU A 112 -3.89 -5.05 16.88
C GLU A 112 -2.90 -6.13 17.34
N LEU A 113 -3.14 -7.38 16.94
CA LEU A 113 -2.23 -8.49 17.20
C LEU A 113 -0.84 -8.23 16.62
N LEU A 114 -0.78 -7.80 15.36
CA LEU A 114 0.49 -7.46 14.70
C LEU A 114 1.18 -6.28 15.38
N ARG A 115 0.44 -5.26 15.80
CA ARG A 115 1.00 -4.12 16.55
C ARG A 115 1.66 -4.59 17.85
N THR A 116 0.95 -5.40 18.65
CA THR A 116 1.48 -5.94 19.90
C THR A 116 2.70 -6.83 19.66
N ALA A 117 2.66 -7.69 18.62
CA ALA A 117 3.81 -8.51 18.24
C ALA A 117 5.04 -7.67 17.89
N CYS A 118 4.86 -6.58 17.13
CA CYS A 118 5.93 -5.64 16.81
C CYS A 118 6.48 -4.93 18.06
N GLU A 119 5.62 -4.48 18.97
CA GLU A 119 6.04 -3.82 20.21
C GLU A 119 6.79 -4.76 21.16
N GLU A 120 6.38 -6.03 21.24
CA GLU A 120 7.08 -7.05 22.03
C GLU A 120 8.42 -7.42 21.41
N ALA A 121 8.48 -7.60 20.08
CA ALA A 121 9.71 -7.88 19.36
C ALA A 121 10.74 -6.74 19.54
N LYS A 122 10.30 -5.47 19.51
CA LYS A 122 11.16 -4.30 19.74
C LYS A 122 11.64 -4.17 21.19
N ARG A 123 10.85 -4.61 22.17
CA ARG A 123 11.24 -4.62 23.59
C ARG A 123 12.25 -5.71 23.90
N GLY A 124 12.24 -6.80 23.13
CA GLY A 124 13.24 -7.86 23.24
C GLY A 124 14.61 -7.38 22.77
N ASN A 125 15.67 -7.83 23.45
CA ASN A 125 17.04 -7.64 22.99
C ASN A 125 17.43 -8.76 22.00
N SER A 126 16.62 -8.93 20.95
CA SER A 126 16.82 -9.97 19.92
C SER A 126 17.25 -9.34 18.60
N SER A 127 17.95 -10.12 17.77
CA SER A 127 18.39 -9.67 16.45
C SER A 127 17.19 -9.33 15.55
N ILE A 128 17.37 -8.45 14.56
CA ILE A 128 16.31 -8.09 13.59
C ILE A 128 15.72 -9.34 12.93
N LYS A 129 16.55 -10.33 12.60
CA LYS A 129 16.11 -11.61 12.04
C LYS A 129 15.14 -12.33 12.97
N GLN A 130 15.48 -12.42 14.26
CA GLN A 130 14.62 -13.07 15.24
C GLN A 130 13.32 -12.27 15.46
N GLN A 131 13.39 -10.95 15.51
CA GLN A 131 12.20 -10.09 15.62
C GLN A 131 11.22 -10.33 14.47
N VAL A 132 11.71 -10.36 13.22
CA VAL A 132 10.88 -10.65 12.04
C VAL A 132 10.25 -12.05 12.13
N ARG A 133 11.03 -13.04 12.58
CA ARG A 133 10.52 -14.40 12.77
C ARG A 133 9.43 -14.46 13.84
N ASP A 134 9.62 -13.81 14.98
CA ASP A 134 8.65 -13.80 16.08
C ASP A 134 7.33 -13.17 15.64
N ILE A 135 7.40 -12.05 14.90
CA ILE A 135 6.22 -11.40 14.30
C ILE A 135 5.54 -12.34 13.30
N GLY A 136 6.31 -12.96 12.40
CA GLY A 136 5.80 -13.90 11.40
C GLY A 136 5.12 -15.12 12.02
N ASN A 137 5.73 -15.71 13.05
CA ASN A 137 5.16 -16.84 13.78
C ASN A 137 3.85 -16.46 14.48
N ARG A 138 3.78 -15.28 15.12
CA ARG A 138 2.53 -14.81 15.73
C ARG A 138 1.44 -14.61 14.69
N PHE A 139 1.78 -14.07 13.53
CA PHE A 139 0.82 -13.92 12.45
C PHE A 139 0.30 -15.27 11.95
N LEU A 140 1.20 -16.19 11.58
CA LEU A 140 0.84 -17.49 11.01
C LEU A 140 0.01 -18.35 11.98
N ASN A 141 0.25 -18.27 13.29
CA ASN A 141 -0.50 -19.03 14.29
C ASN A 141 -1.88 -18.45 14.63
N ASN A 142 -2.19 -17.23 14.19
CA ASN A 142 -3.46 -16.55 14.50
C ASN A 142 -4.32 -16.28 13.25
N VAL A 143 -3.81 -16.56 12.05
CA VAL A 143 -4.56 -16.41 10.81
C VAL A 143 -5.07 -17.76 10.33
N GLU A 144 -6.37 -17.81 10.05
CA GLU A 144 -6.96 -18.94 9.33
C GLU A 144 -6.61 -18.82 7.84
N ILE A 145 -5.98 -19.86 7.29
CA ILE A 145 -5.63 -19.97 5.88
C ILE A 145 -6.30 -21.21 5.28
N SER A 146 -6.63 -21.16 4.00
CA SER A 146 -7.19 -22.33 3.31
C SER A 146 -6.11 -23.41 3.10
N ALA A 147 -6.52 -24.66 2.89
CA ALA A 147 -5.58 -25.74 2.57
C ALA A 147 -4.74 -25.43 1.32
N GLN A 148 -5.31 -24.74 0.33
CA GLN A 148 -4.60 -24.33 -0.88
C GLN A 148 -3.53 -23.27 -0.58
N GLU A 149 -3.87 -22.27 0.24
CA GLU A 149 -2.91 -21.24 0.67
C GLU A 149 -1.76 -21.84 1.49
N ALA A 150 -2.07 -22.78 2.39
CA ALA A 150 -1.07 -23.50 3.17
C ALA A 150 -0.09 -24.27 2.27
N VAL A 151 -0.58 -24.96 1.24
CA VAL A 151 0.28 -25.66 0.26
C VAL A 151 1.20 -24.67 -0.46
N TYR A 152 0.68 -23.51 -0.88
CA TYR A 152 1.52 -22.50 -1.52
C TYR A 152 2.62 -21.97 -0.58
N ILE A 153 2.30 -21.72 0.68
CA ILE A 153 3.28 -21.25 1.68
C ILE A 153 4.35 -22.31 1.95
N VAL A 154 3.95 -23.56 2.20
CA VAL A 154 4.87 -24.67 2.51
C VAL A 154 5.80 -24.97 1.34
N LEU A 155 5.28 -24.94 0.10
CA LEU A 155 6.05 -25.17 -1.12
C LEU A 155 6.79 -23.91 -1.61
N GLN A 156 6.72 -22.80 -0.88
CA GLN A 156 7.30 -21.51 -1.26
C GLN A 156 6.88 -21.05 -2.66
N LEU A 157 5.65 -21.37 -3.04
CA LEU A 157 5.07 -20.95 -4.31
C LEU A 157 4.68 -19.46 -4.24
N PRO A 158 4.81 -18.72 -5.36
CA PRO A 158 4.46 -17.32 -5.38
C PRO A 158 2.94 -17.12 -5.18
N MET A 159 2.57 -16.57 -4.01
CA MET A 159 1.18 -16.23 -3.66
C MET A 159 0.56 -15.14 -4.55
N ARG A 160 1.39 -14.35 -5.23
CA ARG A 160 0.95 -13.32 -6.18
C ARG A 160 1.92 -13.20 -7.35
N LYS A 161 1.40 -12.79 -8.49
CA LYS A 161 2.17 -12.30 -9.63
C LYS A 161 1.74 -10.89 -9.95
N SER A 162 2.70 -10.02 -10.25
CA SER A 162 2.44 -8.62 -10.61
C SER A 162 3.12 -8.30 -11.93
N SER A 163 2.47 -7.47 -12.76
CA SER A 163 3.03 -6.95 -14.00
C SER A 163 4.10 -5.87 -13.76
N ARG A 164 4.16 -5.31 -12.54
CA ARG A 164 5.11 -4.30 -12.11
C ARG A 164 5.76 -4.70 -10.79
N GLN A 165 7.08 -4.57 -10.71
CA GLN A 165 7.81 -4.74 -9.47
C GLN A 165 7.57 -3.54 -8.56
N VAL A 166 7.51 -3.79 -7.25
CA VAL A 166 7.44 -2.74 -6.22
C VAL A 166 8.86 -2.55 -5.66
N VAL A 167 9.28 -1.30 -5.49
CA VAL A 167 10.54 -0.95 -4.81
C VAL A 167 10.21 -0.07 -3.61
N PHE A 168 10.79 -0.42 -2.45
CA PHE A 168 10.72 0.41 -1.27
C PHE A 168 11.97 1.30 -1.19
N ILE A 169 11.77 2.60 -1.02
CA ILE A 169 12.81 3.59 -0.79
C ILE A 169 12.74 3.95 0.69
N ASN A 170 13.77 3.61 1.46
CA ASN A 170 13.83 3.95 2.87
C ASN A 170 14.17 5.44 3.02
N THR A 171 13.14 6.27 3.15
CA THR A 171 13.22 7.74 3.24
C THR A 171 13.45 8.23 4.67
N SER A 172 13.65 7.34 5.65
CA SER A 172 14.02 7.72 7.02
C SER A 172 15.32 8.53 7.06
N PRO A 173 15.52 9.38 8.08
CA PRO A 173 16.81 10.03 8.31
C PRO A 173 18.00 9.03 8.32
N PRO A 174 19.22 9.45 7.94
CA PRO A 174 20.38 8.55 7.87
C PRO A 174 20.63 7.76 9.17
N GLU A 175 20.44 8.40 10.31
CA GLU A 175 20.60 7.86 11.65
C GLU A 175 19.58 6.75 12.00
N ASP A 176 18.39 6.81 11.39
CA ASP A 176 17.30 5.86 11.61
C ASP A 176 17.32 4.70 10.61
N ARG A 177 18.19 4.75 9.59
CA ARG A 177 18.25 3.75 8.53
C ARG A 177 19.06 2.53 8.94
N VAL A 178 18.40 1.37 8.97
CA VAL A 178 19.08 0.08 9.05
C VAL A 178 19.94 -0.12 7.81
N GLN A 179 21.25 -0.32 8.00
CA GLN A 179 22.20 -0.64 6.95
C GLN A 179 22.59 -2.12 7.03
N LEU A 180 22.83 -2.72 5.87
CA LEU A 180 23.36 -4.08 5.79
C LEU A 180 24.89 -4.00 5.79
N LEU A 181 25.54 -4.84 6.60
CA LEU A 181 26.97 -5.03 6.54
C LEU A 181 27.35 -5.76 5.25
N LYS A 182 28.54 -5.48 4.72
CA LYS A 182 29.16 -6.32 3.71
C LYS A 182 29.40 -7.73 4.26
N PRO A 183 29.54 -8.76 3.41
CA PRO A 183 30.00 -10.07 3.85
C PRO A 183 31.30 -9.97 4.65
N LEU A 184 31.43 -10.80 5.69
CA LEU A 184 32.63 -10.80 6.56
C LEU A 184 33.94 -10.96 5.78
N GLN A 185 33.91 -11.72 4.68
CA GLN A 185 35.06 -11.88 3.79
C GLN A 185 35.51 -10.54 3.21
N GLU A 186 34.59 -9.79 2.60
CA GLU A 186 34.88 -8.46 2.07
C GLU A 186 35.31 -7.48 3.16
N ILE A 187 34.71 -7.55 4.35
CA ILE A 187 35.09 -6.69 5.48
C ILE A 187 36.52 -6.98 5.93
N ASN A 188 36.91 -8.25 6.00
CA ASN A 188 38.27 -8.65 6.39
C ASN A 188 39.32 -8.27 5.35
N ASP A 189 38.91 -8.08 4.09
CA ASP A 189 39.77 -7.63 3.01
C ASP A 189 39.87 -6.09 2.93
N LEU A 190 39.09 -5.35 3.73
CA LEU A 190 39.22 -3.90 3.86
C LEU A 190 40.46 -3.52 4.69
N GLU A 191 40.97 -2.31 4.44
CA GLU A 191 42.00 -1.71 5.29
C GLU A 191 41.48 -1.54 6.74
N ASP A 192 42.37 -1.69 7.72
CA ASP A 192 42.03 -1.70 9.15
C ASP A 192 41.31 -0.41 9.63
N ASP A 193 41.49 0.71 8.91
CA ASP A 193 40.88 2.03 9.18
C ASP A 193 39.69 2.36 8.26
N SER A 194 39.21 1.40 7.47
CA SER A 194 38.10 1.61 6.55
C SER A 194 36.73 1.61 7.26
N ASP A 195 36.02 2.73 7.18
CA ASP A 195 34.63 2.85 7.64
C ASP A 195 33.60 2.31 6.62
N GLU A 196 34.03 1.78 5.46
CA GLU A 196 33.15 1.30 4.38
C GLU A 196 32.65 -0.14 4.60
N ILE A 197 32.24 -0.47 5.82
CA ILE A 197 31.77 -1.81 6.21
C ILE A 197 30.34 -2.12 5.73
N TYR A 198 29.63 -1.15 5.17
CA TYR A 198 28.22 -1.26 4.78
C TYR A 198 28.04 -1.50 3.28
N ALA A 199 27.09 -2.38 2.93
CA ALA A 199 26.71 -2.65 1.56
C ALA A 199 26.10 -1.41 0.86
N SER A 200 26.28 -1.36 -0.47
CA SER A 200 25.81 -0.25 -1.32
C SER A 200 24.29 -0.29 -1.52
N GLY A 201 23.56 0.56 -0.81
CA GLY A 201 22.11 0.68 -0.94
C GLY A 201 21.65 1.43 -2.20
N LEU A 202 20.34 1.39 -2.49
CA LEU A 202 19.71 2.18 -3.57
C LEU A 202 20.10 3.67 -3.53
N ILE A 203 20.08 4.27 -2.33
CA ILE A 203 20.38 5.69 -2.13
C ILE A 203 21.86 5.98 -2.41
N LYS A 204 22.80 5.20 -1.87
CA LYS A 204 24.24 5.36 -2.13
C LYS A 204 24.57 5.25 -3.63
N ARG A 205 23.87 4.37 -4.37
CA ARG A 205 24.03 4.26 -5.83
C ARG A 205 23.48 5.48 -6.57
N TYR A 206 22.36 6.02 -6.09
CA TYR A 206 21.81 7.25 -6.63
C TYR A 206 22.74 8.45 -6.43
N THR A 207 23.40 8.57 -5.28
CA THR A 207 24.38 9.66 -5.03
C THR A 207 25.63 9.52 -5.88
N LYS A 208 26.01 8.29 -6.26
CA LYS A 208 27.12 7.98 -7.18
C LYS A 208 26.71 7.88 -8.66
N ARG A 209 25.50 8.32 -9.05
CA ARG A 209 25.01 8.20 -10.43
C ARG A 209 25.87 8.95 -11.46
N PRO A 210 25.89 8.56 -12.75
CA PRO A 210 26.64 9.30 -13.78
C PRO A 210 26.09 10.71 -14.03
N ALA A 211 26.95 11.65 -14.45
CA ALA A 211 26.57 13.05 -14.73
C ALA A 211 25.46 13.19 -15.79
N LYS A 212 25.36 12.24 -16.74
CA LYS A 212 24.25 12.20 -17.71
C LYS A 212 22.86 12.05 -17.08
N LEU A 213 22.79 11.64 -15.81
CA LEU A 213 21.57 11.46 -15.02
C LEU A 213 21.51 12.44 -13.84
N GLU A 214 22.22 13.57 -13.90
CA GLU A 214 22.25 14.56 -12.81
C GLU A 214 20.85 15.04 -12.42
N ASN A 215 20.02 15.35 -13.42
CA ASN A 215 18.68 15.90 -13.25
C ASN A 215 17.60 14.84 -12.95
N VAL A 216 17.98 13.58 -12.76
CA VAL A 216 17.04 12.50 -12.43
C VAL A 216 16.79 12.53 -10.92
N SER A 217 15.51 12.54 -10.52
CA SER A 217 15.11 12.44 -9.12
C SER A 217 15.36 11.05 -8.53
N LEU A 218 15.43 10.91 -7.21
CA LEU A 218 15.56 9.59 -6.58
C LEU A 218 14.38 8.67 -6.93
N ALA A 219 13.16 9.23 -7.00
CA ALA A 219 11.97 8.47 -7.39
C ALA A 219 12.10 7.93 -8.82
N ASP A 220 12.49 8.77 -9.78
CA ASP A 220 12.68 8.34 -11.17
C ASP A 220 13.83 7.34 -11.31
N TRP A 221 14.92 7.57 -10.57
CA TRP A 221 16.04 6.64 -10.48
C TRP A 221 15.56 5.26 -10.04
N ALA A 222 14.89 5.20 -8.90
CA ALA A 222 14.34 3.97 -8.34
C ALA A 222 13.28 3.34 -9.25
N ALA A 223 12.45 4.12 -9.93
CA ALA A 223 11.44 3.58 -10.84
C ALA A 223 12.05 2.94 -12.09
N TRP A 224 13.06 3.57 -12.68
CA TRP A 224 13.48 3.29 -14.05
C TRP A 224 14.86 2.66 -14.21
N TYR A 225 15.75 2.71 -13.22
CA TYR A 225 17.13 2.25 -13.39
C TYR A 225 17.42 1.03 -12.51
N ASP A 226 18.06 0.03 -13.11
CA ASP A 226 18.59 -1.13 -12.41
C ASP A 226 20.12 -1.03 -12.29
N SER A 227 20.66 -1.62 -11.23
CA SER A 227 22.07 -2.01 -11.16
C SER A 227 22.33 -3.13 -12.15
N THR A 228 23.49 -3.09 -12.81
CA THR A 228 23.92 -4.16 -13.72
C THR A 228 24.55 -5.37 -13.03
N GLY A 229 24.52 -5.42 -11.69
CA GLY A 229 24.90 -6.59 -10.92
C GLY A 229 23.87 -7.72 -11.09
N LYS A 230 24.35 -8.95 -11.24
CA LYS A 230 23.46 -10.11 -11.01
C LYS A 230 23.27 -10.20 -9.49
N PRO A 231 22.04 -10.39 -8.99
CA PRO A 231 21.87 -10.75 -7.59
C PRO A 231 22.60 -12.07 -7.37
N TYR A 232 23.63 -12.05 -6.52
CA TYR A 232 24.36 -13.24 -6.13
C TYR A 232 23.44 -14.12 -5.29
N ILE A 233 22.94 -15.20 -5.91
CA ILE A 233 22.19 -16.24 -5.23
C ILE A 233 23.20 -17.32 -4.85
N LYS A 234 23.72 -17.31 -3.62
CA LYS A 234 24.36 -18.51 -3.06
C LYS A 234 23.26 -19.35 -2.44
N PRO A 235 22.92 -20.53 -3.00
CA PRO A 235 22.11 -21.49 -2.26
C PRO A 235 22.97 -22.00 -1.12
N SER A 236 22.83 -21.42 0.07
CA SER A 236 23.38 -22.00 1.28
C SER A 236 22.45 -23.13 1.73
N ARG A 237 23.01 -24.32 1.90
CA ARG A 237 22.35 -25.45 2.60
C ARG A 237 22.74 -25.48 4.08
N GLU A 238 23.48 -24.47 4.54
CA GLU A 238 23.92 -24.39 5.93
C GLU A 238 22.73 -24.03 6.81
N LEU A 239 22.72 -24.59 8.01
CA LEU A 239 21.76 -24.28 9.04
C LEU A 239 22.30 -23.09 9.83
N ASP A 240 21.43 -22.16 10.20
CA ASP A 240 21.75 -21.05 11.09
C ASP A 240 21.90 -21.55 12.53
N ILE A 241 22.33 -20.68 13.45
CA ILE A 241 22.54 -20.93 14.89
C ILE A 241 21.30 -21.56 15.57
N ASP A 242 20.13 -21.32 14.98
CA ASP A 242 18.82 -21.82 15.41
C ASP A 242 18.36 -23.11 14.71
N ASN A 243 19.25 -23.73 13.93
CA ASN A 243 19.04 -24.99 13.20
C ASN A 243 18.01 -24.92 12.04
N TYR A 244 17.68 -23.71 11.55
CA TYR A 244 16.88 -23.51 10.33
C TYR A 244 17.76 -23.26 9.11
N PRO A 245 17.31 -23.58 7.87
CA PRO A 245 18.06 -23.26 6.66
C PRO A 245 18.40 -21.77 6.59
N LEU A 246 19.66 -21.44 6.28
CA LEU A 246 20.05 -20.06 5.99
C LEU A 246 19.15 -19.51 4.88
N GLU A 247 18.56 -18.35 5.10
CA GLU A 247 17.84 -17.67 4.02
C GLU A 247 18.82 -17.42 2.87
N THR A 248 18.38 -17.78 1.67
CA THR A 248 19.14 -17.45 0.46
C THR A 248 19.13 -15.93 0.33
N ASN A 249 20.26 -15.28 0.57
CA ASN A 249 20.40 -13.84 0.39
C ASN A 249 20.02 -13.48 -1.05
N LEU A 250 18.85 -12.85 -1.24
CA LEU A 250 18.42 -12.31 -2.53
C LEU A 250 18.96 -10.89 -2.77
N SER A 251 19.84 -10.40 -1.89
CA SER A 251 20.18 -8.97 -1.75
C SER A 251 21.65 -8.65 -2.00
N GLY A 252 22.50 -9.65 -2.31
CA GLY A 252 23.89 -9.38 -2.67
C GLY A 252 23.95 -8.90 -4.11
N ASP A 253 23.84 -7.60 -4.33
CA ASP A 253 24.45 -7.01 -5.53
C ASP A 253 25.95 -7.05 -5.28
N ASP A 254 26.62 -8.02 -5.90
CA ASP A 254 28.07 -8.16 -5.89
C ASP A 254 28.65 -6.98 -6.69
N ASP A 255 29.04 -5.91 -5.99
CA ASP A 255 29.68 -4.72 -6.57
C ASP A 255 31.18 -4.97 -6.86
N ASN A 256 31.71 -6.17 -6.61
CA ASN A 256 33.10 -6.56 -6.89
C ASN A 256 33.34 -6.91 -8.37
N ASN A 257 33.03 -6.00 -9.28
CA ASN A 257 33.75 -5.97 -10.54
C ASN A 257 34.67 -4.76 -10.51
N GLU A 258 35.96 -5.09 -10.45
CA GLU A 258 37.13 -4.25 -10.66
C GLU A 258 36.91 -3.18 -11.73
N GLU A 259 37.72 -2.14 -11.60
CA GLU A 259 37.84 -0.95 -12.44
C GLU A 259 37.86 -1.26 -13.94
N GLU A 260 36.70 -1.53 -14.53
CA GLU A 260 36.48 -1.38 -15.96
C GLU A 260 35.49 -0.25 -16.21
N GLU A 261 36.02 0.84 -16.74
CA GLU A 261 35.29 1.86 -17.47
C GLU A 261 34.41 1.20 -18.54
N SER A 262 33.18 0.84 -18.19
CA SER A 262 32.13 0.65 -19.18
C SER A 262 30.92 1.50 -18.80
N GLU A 263 30.52 2.34 -19.75
CA GLU A 263 29.45 3.34 -19.67
C GLU A 263 28.03 2.78 -19.39
N GLN A 264 27.94 1.51 -19.02
CA GLN A 264 26.73 0.69 -19.02
C GLN A 264 26.21 0.30 -17.63
N LYS A 265 26.72 0.86 -16.52
CA LYS A 265 26.30 0.48 -15.14
C LYS A 265 24.83 0.75 -14.76
N ASN A 266 24.05 1.46 -15.59
CA ASN A 266 22.65 1.82 -15.27
C ASN A 266 21.72 1.59 -16.44
N LYS A 267 21.11 0.40 -16.52
CA LYS A 267 20.18 0.04 -17.58
C LYS A 267 18.79 0.58 -17.27
N LYS A 268 18.22 1.35 -18.20
CA LYS A 268 16.83 1.81 -18.11
C LYS A 268 15.87 0.65 -18.36
N ARG A 269 14.91 0.47 -17.46
CA ARG A 269 13.85 -0.54 -17.51
C ARG A 269 12.83 -0.21 -18.58
N SER A 270 12.19 -1.25 -19.13
CA SER A 270 11.05 -1.10 -20.04
C SER A 270 9.75 -0.72 -19.33
N LYS A 271 9.62 -1.07 -18.05
CA LYS A 271 8.47 -0.73 -17.20
C LYS A 271 8.96 -0.19 -15.86
N ALA A 272 8.43 0.98 -15.49
CA ALA A 272 8.70 1.58 -14.18
C ALA A 272 8.22 0.68 -13.03
N ARG A 273 9.02 0.64 -11.96
CA ARG A 273 8.61 0.07 -10.68
C ARG A 273 7.53 0.93 -10.02
N VAL A 274 6.74 0.32 -9.14
CA VAL A 274 5.84 1.06 -8.23
C VAL A 274 6.65 1.41 -7.01
N ILE A 275 6.71 2.68 -6.66
CA ILE A 275 7.48 3.16 -5.52
C ILE A 275 6.63 3.06 -4.26
N ARG A 276 7.25 2.61 -3.18
CA ARG A 276 6.79 2.75 -1.80
C ARG A 276 7.87 3.48 -1.02
N SER A 277 7.46 4.28 -0.06
CA SER A 277 8.36 4.97 0.86
C SER A 277 7.75 4.95 2.26
N VAL A 278 8.41 5.58 3.24
CA VAL A 278 7.93 5.62 4.62
C VAL A 278 6.58 6.34 4.72
N CYS A 279 6.37 7.39 3.90
CA CYS A 279 5.13 8.16 3.83
C CYS A 279 4.78 8.82 5.17
N PHE A 280 5.67 9.72 5.64
CA PHE A 280 5.49 10.44 6.90
C PHE A 280 4.18 11.25 6.90
N ASN A 281 3.50 11.24 8.04
CA ASN A 281 2.25 11.97 8.23
C ASN A 281 2.56 13.47 8.36
N LYS A 282 1.91 14.30 7.53
CA LYS A 282 2.12 15.75 7.49
C LYS A 282 1.79 16.45 8.81
N GLU A 283 0.79 15.98 9.55
CA GLU A 283 0.33 16.61 10.80
C GLU A 283 1.20 16.21 11.99
N VAL A 284 1.66 14.96 12.03
CA VAL A 284 2.46 14.42 13.14
C VAL A 284 3.96 14.71 12.95
N ASP A 285 4.47 14.52 11.74
CA ASP A 285 5.90 14.58 11.40
C ASP A 285 6.14 15.53 10.21
N SER A 286 5.66 16.78 10.32
CA SER A 286 5.67 17.78 9.23
C SER A 286 7.03 17.92 8.54
N GLU A 287 8.12 18.10 9.29
CA GLU A 287 9.47 18.26 8.72
C GLU A 287 9.95 17.00 8.00
N LYS A 288 9.70 15.80 8.56
CA LYS A 288 10.06 14.53 7.90
C LYS A 288 9.25 14.31 6.62
N HIS A 289 7.99 14.74 6.62
CA HIS A 289 7.13 14.72 5.44
C HIS A 289 7.68 15.58 4.30
N TYR A 290 8.02 16.85 4.56
CA TYR A 290 8.57 17.72 3.52
C TYR A 290 9.96 17.27 3.07
N ARG A 291 10.81 16.83 4.00
CA ARG A 291 12.10 16.22 3.70
C ARG A 291 11.95 15.02 2.74
N GLU A 292 11.01 14.12 3.02
CA GLU A 292 10.74 12.95 2.17
C GLU A 292 10.31 13.37 0.76
N LEU A 293 9.48 14.40 0.62
CA LEU A 293 9.06 14.90 -0.69
C LEU A 293 10.23 15.48 -1.50
N ILE A 294 11.07 16.32 -0.88
CA ILE A 294 12.27 16.86 -1.55
C ILE A 294 13.20 15.71 -1.95
N MET A 295 13.46 14.79 -1.01
CA MET A 295 14.32 13.62 -1.24
C MET A 295 13.86 12.78 -2.43
N LEU A 296 12.56 12.57 -2.60
CA LEU A 296 12.01 11.74 -3.67
C LEU A 296 11.96 12.47 -5.02
N PHE A 297 11.58 13.76 -5.03
CA PHE A 297 11.14 14.44 -6.24
C PHE A 297 12.07 15.56 -6.72
N THR A 298 13.19 15.79 -6.04
CA THR A 298 14.26 16.67 -6.52
C THR A 298 15.54 15.88 -6.84
N SER A 299 16.42 16.47 -7.65
CA SER A 299 17.76 15.94 -7.92
C SER A 299 18.74 16.41 -6.84
N TRP A 300 19.54 15.49 -6.29
CA TRP A 300 20.51 15.79 -5.22
C TRP A 300 21.65 14.76 -5.21
N ARG A 301 22.79 15.10 -4.60
CA ARG A 301 23.98 14.25 -4.46
C ARG A 301 24.31 13.99 -3.00
N ASP A 302 24.16 14.99 -2.15
CA ASP A 302 24.39 14.91 -0.73
C ASP A 302 23.09 15.10 0.04
N GLU A 303 22.74 14.11 0.85
CA GLU A 303 21.43 14.08 1.50
C GLU A 303 21.29 15.13 2.61
N ILE A 304 22.39 15.57 3.21
CA ILE A 304 22.37 16.49 4.36
C ILE A 304 22.33 17.93 3.86
N THR A 305 23.18 18.24 2.88
CA THR A 305 23.38 19.61 2.39
C THR A 305 22.37 19.97 1.30
N ASP A 306 22.16 19.12 0.29
CA ASP A 306 21.30 19.47 -0.85
C ASP A 306 19.81 19.45 -0.48
N LEU A 307 19.39 18.55 0.42
CA LEU A 307 17.96 18.46 0.80
C LEU A 307 17.51 19.64 1.67
N LEU A 308 18.40 20.22 2.48
CA LEU A 308 18.09 21.42 3.26
C LEU A 308 18.33 22.69 2.43
N GLY A 309 19.32 22.66 1.54
CA GLY A 309 19.74 23.80 0.74
C GLY A 309 20.18 24.97 1.62
N ASN A 310 19.80 26.19 1.23
CA ASN A 310 20.09 27.41 2.00
C ASN A 310 18.93 27.81 2.94
N CYS A 311 18.02 26.88 3.24
CA CYS A 311 16.82 27.15 4.04
C CYS A 311 17.02 26.79 5.51
N ALA A 312 16.19 27.36 6.38
CA ALA A 312 16.21 27.03 7.80
C ALA A 312 15.47 25.71 8.11
N SER A 313 14.57 25.27 7.24
CA SER A 313 13.84 24.01 7.38
C SER A 313 13.52 23.34 6.04
N TYR A 314 13.19 22.04 6.08
CA TYR A 314 12.80 21.29 4.89
C TYR A 314 11.45 21.78 4.36
N GLN A 315 10.54 22.21 5.25
CA GLN A 315 9.28 22.80 4.83
C GLN A 315 9.50 24.06 3.98
N GLU A 316 10.38 24.95 4.41
CA GLU A 316 10.70 26.16 3.66
C GLU A 316 11.31 25.82 2.29
N HIS A 317 12.30 24.92 2.26
CA HIS A 317 12.93 24.50 1.02
C HIS A 317 11.91 23.88 0.05
N TYR A 318 11.02 23.02 0.55
CA TYR A 318 9.96 22.40 -0.27
C TYR A 318 9.09 23.44 -0.98
N PHE A 319 8.72 24.54 -0.30
CA PHE A 319 7.93 25.60 -0.92
C PHE A 319 8.72 26.47 -1.89
N GLN A 320 10.06 26.49 -1.82
CA GLN A 320 10.90 27.18 -2.80
C GLN A 320 11.07 26.37 -4.10
N VAL A 321 11.08 25.03 -4.01
CA VAL A 321 11.32 24.14 -5.17
C VAL A 321 10.06 23.53 -5.78
N LYS A 322 8.89 23.77 -5.19
CA LYS A 322 7.58 23.34 -5.71
C LYS A 322 7.11 24.18 -6.88
#